data_AF-A0AAD8AAF5-F1
#
_entry.id   AF-A0AAD8AAF5-F1
#
_cell.length_a   1.000
_cell.length_b   1.000
_cell.length_c   1.000
_cell.angle_alpha   90.00
_cell.angle_beta   90.00
_cell.angle_gamma   90.00
#
_symmetry.space_group_name_H-M   'P 1'
#
loop_
_entity.id
_entity.type
_entity.pdbx_description
1 polymer ?
#
loop_
_entity_poly.entity_id
_entity_poly.type
_entity_poly.pdbx_seq_one_letter_code
_entity_poly.pdbx_strand_id
1 'polypeptide(L)' 'MNTCTIILLLAVWLHTTTAIVCPQNYCDTVKCVNIGECPENSLKIPKSSFCGCCDTCVNTL' A
#
# COMPACT_ATOMS: atom_id res chain seq x y z
N MET A 1 32.34 0.88 23.75
CA MET A 1 31.28 0.69 22.74
C MET A 1 31.96 0.79 21.38
N ASN A 2 32.25 -0.34 20.73
CA ASN A 2 33.16 -0.38 19.59
C ASN A 2 32.50 0.15 18.32
N THR A 3 33.21 1.00 17.58
CA THR A 3 32.76 1.63 16.32
C THR A 3 32.27 0.59 15.29
N CYS A 4 32.84 -0.62 15.30
CA CYS A 4 32.41 -1.73 14.44
C CYS A 4 30.97 -2.20 14.73
N THR A 5 30.53 -2.15 15.99
CA THR A 5 29.18 -2.58 16.38
C THR A 5 28.11 -1.63 15.84
N ILE A 6 28.42 -0.34 15.77
CA ILE A 6 27.53 0.70 15.24
C ILE A 6 27.33 0.53 13.74
N ILE A 7 28.42 0.21 13.00
CA ILE A 7 28.37 0.00 11.55
C ILE A 7 27.54 -1.24 11.18
N LEU A 8 27.68 -2.33 11.93
CA LEU A 8 26.88 -3.54 11.74
C LEU A 8 25.39 -3.31 11.98
N LEU A 9 25.04 -2.51 12.98
CA LEU A 9 23.64 -2.15 13.24
C LEU A 9 23.05 -1.34 12.09
N LEU A 10 23.76 -0.31 11.59
CA LEU A 10 23.30 0.53 10.49
C LEU A 10 23.02 -0.24 9.18
N ALA A 11 23.82 -1.27 8.87
CA ALA A 11 23.63 -2.09 7.68
C ALA A 11 22.32 -2.91 7.70
N VAL A 12 21.84 -3.31 8.88
CA VAL A 12 20.59 -4.07 9.02
C VAL A 12 19.36 -3.19 8.77
N TRP A 13 19.41 -1.91 9.14
CA TRP A 13 18.29 -0.98 8.97
C TRP A 13 18.01 -0.59 7.51
N LEU A 14 18.99 -0.72 6.61
CA LEU A 14 18.84 -0.35 5.20
C LEU A 14 18.09 -1.40 4.35
N HIS A 15 17.81 -2.58 4.88
CA HIS A 15 17.20 -3.70 4.12
C HIS A 15 15.67 -3.74 4.14
N THR A 16 14.98 -2.81 4.82
CA THR A 16 13.52 -2.91 5.02
C THR A 16 12.68 -1.92 4.21
N THR A 17 13.28 -1.12 3.32
CA THR A 17 12.52 -0.21 2.44
C THR A 17 12.17 -0.87 1.12
N THR A 18 11.42 -1.98 1.16
CA THR A 18 10.62 -2.35 -0.01
C THR A 18 9.53 -1.29 -0.16
N ALA A 19 9.85 -0.19 -0.85
CA ALA A 19 8.80 0.64 -1.41
C ALA A 19 7.90 -0.33 -2.19
N ILE A 20 6.63 -0.40 -1.83
CA ILE A 20 5.64 -1.17 -2.58
C ILE A 20 5.50 -0.44 -3.92
N VAL A 21 6.39 -0.75 -4.86
CA VAL A 21 6.41 -0.14 -6.18
C VAL A 21 5.41 -0.91 -7.03
N CYS A 22 4.33 -0.24 -7.37
CA CYS A 22 3.35 -0.75 -8.29
C CYS A 22 3.96 -0.79 -9.70
N PRO A 23 3.93 -1.94 -10.40
CA PRO A 23 4.36 -1.97 -11.79
C PRO A 23 3.50 -1.01 -12.62
N GLN A 24 4.09 -0.37 -13.64
CA GLN A 24 3.42 0.70 -14.41
C GLN A 24 2.07 0.27 -15.01
N ASN A 25 1.88 -1.02 -15.31
CA ASN A 25 0.67 -1.58 -15.91
C ASN A 25 -0.13 -2.47 -14.94
N TYR A 26 0.07 -2.27 -13.63
CA TYR A 26 -0.62 -3.07 -12.61
C TYR A 26 -2.15 -2.95 -12.71
N CYS A 27 -2.65 -1.74 -12.96
CA CYS A 27 -4.09 -1.50 -13.09
C CYS A 27 -4.71 -2.17 -14.32
N ASP A 28 -3.94 -2.39 -15.39
CA ASP A 28 -4.42 -3.10 -16.59
C ASP A 28 -4.59 -4.60 -16.34
N THR A 29 -3.85 -5.15 -15.37
CA THR A 29 -3.88 -6.57 -15.03
C THR A 29 -4.90 -6.86 -13.91
N VAL A 30 -5.19 -5.88 -13.06
CA VAL A 30 -6.13 -6.03 -11.95
C VAL A 30 -7.57 -5.93 -12.43
N LYS A 31 -8.37 -6.94 -12.08
CA LYS A 31 -9.82 -6.89 -12.24
C LYS A 31 -10.45 -6.22 -11.02
N CYS A 32 -10.79 -4.94 -11.16
CA CYS A 32 -11.53 -4.23 -10.12
C CYS A 32 -12.95 -4.80 -10.00
N VAL A 33 -13.38 -5.05 -8.76
CA VAL A 33 -14.78 -5.37 -8.48
C VAL A 33 -15.57 -4.07 -8.59
N ASN A 34 -16.64 -4.09 -9.39
CA ASN A 34 -17.53 -2.95 -9.51
C ASN A 34 -18.34 -2.84 -8.21
N ILE A 35 -17.86 -2.03 -7.27
CA ILE A 35 -18.59 -1.68 -6.06
C ILE A 35 -19.61 -0.60 -6.42
N GLY A 36 -20.89 -0.98 -6.42
CA GLY A 36 -22.03 -0.08 -6.58
C GLY A 36 -22.15 0.86 -5.38
N GLU A 37 -23.07 0.56 -4.48
CA GLU A 37 -23.25 1.30 -3.22
C GLU A 37 -22.45 0.66 -2.09
N CYS A 38 -21.78 1.50 -1.30
CA CYS A 38 -21.07 1.07 -0.10
C CYS A 38 -22.04 0.84 1.07
N PRO A 39 -21.71 -0.07 2.01
CA PRO A 39 -22.54 -0.30 3.20
C PRO A 39 -22.69 0.96 4.06
N GLU A 40 -23.74 1.01 4.88
CA GLU A 40 -24.01 2.13 5.79
C GLU A 40 -22.78 2.43 6.68
N ASN A 41 -22.51 3.73 6.89
CA ASN A 41 -21.30 4.25 7.55
C ASN A 41 -19.98 4.06 6.80
N SER A 42 -20.00 3.70 5.51
CA SER A 42 -18.80 3.66 4.67
C SER A 42 -18.81 4.70 3.57
N LEU A 43 -17.66 5.29 3.28
CA LEU A 43 -17.44 6.18 2.15
C LEU A 43 -16.81 5.43 0.98
N LYS A 44 -17.34 5.66 -0.22
CA LYS A 44 -16.69 5.22 -1.46
C LYS A 44 -15.51 6.15 -1.74
N ILE A 45 -14.29 5.61 -1.64
CA ILE A 45 -13.08 6.32 -2.02
C ILE A 45 -12.64 5.82 -3.40
N PRO A 46 -12.64 6.68 -4.43
CA PRO A 46 -12.15 6.29 -5.74
C PRO A 46 -10.65 6.03 -5.68
N LYS A 47 -10.16 5.03 -6.43
CA LYS A 47 -8.72 4.75 -6.57
C LYS A 47 -7.95 4.61 -5.24
N SER A 48 -8.58 4.00 -4.24
CA SER A 48 -7.97 3.82 -2.90
C SER A 48 -7.51 2.40 -2.60
N SER A 49 -7.77 1.44 -3.49
CA SER A 49 -7.22 0.09 -3.36
C SER A 49 -5.70 0.04 -3.57
N PHE A 50 -5.11 -1.13 -3.41
CA PHE A 50 -3.69 -1.36 -3.66
C PHE A 50 -3.27 -0.84 -5.05
N CYS A 51 -2.21 -0.04 -5.09
CA CYS A 51 -1.75 0.69 -6.29
C CYS A 51 -2.72 1.71 -6.89
N GLY A 52 -3.77 2.09 -6.17
CA GLY A 52 -4.71 3.13 -6.58
C GLY A 52 -5.55 2.79 -7.82
N CYS A 53 -5.73 1.50 -8.10
CA CYS A 53 -6.41 1.07 -9.33
C CYS A 53 -7.93 0.96 -9.19
N CYS A 54 -8.42 0.60 -8.01
CA CYS A 54 -9.83 0.31 -7.78
C CYS A 54 -10.42 1.20 -6.70
N ASP A 55 -11.73 1.43 -6.82
CA ASP A 55 -12.53 2.05 -5.77
C ASP A 55 -12.59 1.11 -4.55
N THR A 56 -12.68 1.70 -3.36
CA THR A 56 -12.89 0.95 -2.11
C THR A 56 -13.96 1.61 -1.25
N CYS A 57 -14.66 0.80 -0.47
CA CYS A 57 -15.50 1.31 0.61
C CYS A 57 -14.66 1.36 1.89
N VAL A 58 -14.49 2.54 2.46
CA VAL A 58 -13.76 2.75 3.71
C VAL A 58 -14.76 3.08 4.80
N ASN A 59 -14.71 2.32 5.90
CA ASN A 59 -15.57 2.55 7.04
C ASN A 59 -15.17 3.86 7.74
N THR A 60 -16.14 4.71 8.03
CA THR A 60 -15.96 6.06 8.57
C THR A 60 -16.20 6.15 10.08
N LEU A 61 -15.99 5.04 10.79
CA LEU A 61 -16.15 4.92 12.26
C LEU A 61 -15.61 6.13 13.03
#